data_AF-A0A7C4CTZ9-F1
#
_entry.id   AF-A0A7C4CTZ9-F1
#
_cell.length_a   1.000
_cell.length_b   1.000
_cell.length_c   1.000
_cell.angle_alpha   90.00
_cell.angle_beta   90.00
_cell.angle_gamma   90.00
#
_symmetry.space_group_name_H-M   'P 1'
#
loop_
_entity.id
_entity.type
_entity.pdbx_description
1 polymer ?
#
loop_
_entity_poly.entity_id
_entity_poly.type
_entity_poly.pdbx_seq_one_letter_code
_entity_poly.pdbx_strand_id
1 'polypeptide(L)' 'MTKLVLEKELLEIILGAFLMFLSFILTLFSVIRIIEPSFILMFLLYSLSLAGLVIGLHGLYTFILAKRPSNEQ' A
#
# COMPACT_ATOMS: atom_id res chain seq x y z
N MET A 1 16.75 -17.19 -10.14
CA MET A 1 15.46 -16.58 -10.49
C MET A 1 14.63 -16.18 -9.26
N THR A 2 14.57 -16.99 -8.21
CA THR A 2 13.71 -16.76 -7.02
C THR A 2 14.00 -15.48 -6.22
N LYS A 3 15.27 -15.07 -6.11
CA LYS A 3 15.65 -13.80 -5.44
C LYS A 3 14.98 -12.57 -6.05
N LEU A 4 14.84 -12.54 -7.38
CA LEU A 4 14.37 -11.35 -8.10
C LEU A 4 12.85 -11.16 -7.97
N VAL A 5 12.12 -12.25 -7.74
CA VAL A 5 10.68 -12.24 -7.45
C VAL A 5 10.43 -11.70 -6.05
N LEU A 6 11.21 -12.16 -5.07
CA LEU A 6 11.10 -11.73 -3.67
C LEU A 6 11.39 -10.23 -3.48
N GLU A 7 12.41 -9.70 -4.19
CA GLU A 7 12.74 -8.26 -4.16
C GLU A 7 11.61 -7.41 -4.75
N LYS A 8 10.94 -7.89 -5.81
CA LYS A 8 9.79 -7.19 -6.41
C LYS A 8 8.57 -7.19 -5.48
N GLU A 9 8.26 -8.32 -4.86
CA GLU A 9 7.16 -8.43 -3.89
C GLU A 9 7.38 -7.51 -2.68
N LEU A 10 8.61 -7.48 -2.14
CA LEU A 10 8.98 -6.54 -1.08
C LEU A 10 8.82 -5.09 -1.51
N LEU A 11 9.21 -4.76 -2.75
CA LEU A 11 9.06 -3.41 -3.29
C LEU A 11 7.57 -3.02 -3.40
N GLU A 12 6.71 -3.92 -3.88
CA GLU A 12 5.25 -3.69 -3.92
C GLU A 12 4.66 -3.45 -2.52
N ILE A 13 5.06 -4.26 -1.53
CA ILE A 13 4.62 -4.09 -0.13
C ILE A 13 5.07 -2.72 0.42
N ILE A 14 6.34 -2.36 0.22
CA ILE A 14 6.89 -1.08 0.69
C ILE A 14 6.20 0.09 -0.02
N LEU A 15 5.97 0.01 -1.33
CA LEU A 15 5.31 1.04 -2.11
C LEU A 15 3.86 1.24 -1.64
N GLY A 16 3.12 0.15 -1.45
CA GLY A 16 1.76 0.17 -0.93
C GLY A 16 1.68 0.77 0.47
N ALA A 17 2.56 0.34 1.38
CA ALA A 17 2.65 0.88 2.74
C ALA A 17 3.00 2.38 2.74
N PHE A 18 3.92 2.81 1.87
CA PHE A 18 4.30 4.21 1.74
C PHE A 18 3.14 5.07 1.23
N LEU A 19 2.42 4.61 0.20
CA LEU A 19 1.23 5.29 -0.32
C LEU A 19 0.14 5.45 0.75
N MET A 20 -0.11 4.41 1.53
CA MET A 20 -1.09 4.46 2.64
C MET A 20 -0.64 5.44 3.73
N PHE A 21 0.62 5.39 4.14
CA PHE A 21 1.16 6.24 5.20
C PHE A 21 1.19 7.72 4.79
N LEU A 22 1.58 8.00 3.55
CA LEU A 22 1.58 9.35 3.00
C LEU A 22 0.15 9.92 2.93
N SER A 23 -0.81 9.11 2.46
CA SER A 23 -2.22 9.48 2.39
C SER A 23 -2.80 9.74 3.79
N PHE A 24 -2.40 8.93 4.78
CA PHE A 24 -2.78 9.11 6.18
C PHE A 24 -2.25 10.43 6.76
N ILE A 25 -0.97 10.76 6.55
CA ILE A 25 -0.39 12.04 7.02
C ILE A 25 -1.09 13.23 6.38
N LEU A 26 -1.31 13.19 5.07
CA LEU A 26 -1.99 14.26 4.35
C LEU A 26 -3.45 14.42 4.82
N THR A 27 -4.13 13.31 5.09
CA THR A 27 -5.49 13.33 5.67
C THR A 27 -5.47 13.96 7.07
N LEU A 28 -4.49 13.62 7.92
CA LEU A 28 -4.31 14.26 9.22
C LEU A 28 -4.07 15.76 9.09
N PHE A 29 -3.22 16.21 8.16
CA PHE A 29 -2.98 17.64 7.92
C PHE A 29 -4.25 18.39 7.54
N SER A 30 -5.15 17.72 6.82
CA SER A 30 -6.47 18.26 6.52
C SER A 30 -7.37 18.37 7.76
N VAL A 31 -7.33 17.39 8.66
CA VAL A 31 -8.08 17.41 9.93
C VAL A 31 -7.59 18.53 10.87
N ILE A 32 -6.28 18.77 10.95
CA ILE A 32 -5.70 19.83 11.79
C ILE A 32 -5.82 21.22 11.12
N ARG A 33 -6.52 21.32 9.98
CA ARG A 33 -6.71 22.54 9.18
C ARG A 33 -5.41 23.22 8.73
N ILE A 34 -4.33 22.48 8.62
CA ILE A 34 -3.08 22.96 8.00
C ILE A 34 -3.28 23.11 6.48
N ILE A 35 -4.11 22.23 5.90
CA ILE A 35 -4.51 22.25 4.49
C ILE A 35 -6.03 22.31 4.45
N GLU A 36 -6.61 23.24 3.69
CA GLU A 36 -8.07 23.32 3.57
C GLU A 36 -8.62 22.02 2.96
N PRO A 37 -9.52 21.30 3.67
CA PRO A 37 -10.19 20.13 3.12
C PRO A 37 -11.11 20.55 1.98
N SER A 38 -10.69 20.29 0.74
CA SER A 38 -11.59 20.31 -0.41
C SER A 38 -12.07 18.90 -0.71
N PHE A 39 -13.28 18.80 -1.28
CA PHE A 39 -13.84 17.50 -1.70
C PHE A 39 -12.89 16.76 -2.64
N ILE A 40 -12.27 17.48 -3.57
CA ILE A 40 -11.32 16.93 -4.55
C ILE A 40 -10.06 16.39 -3.85
N LEU A 41 -9.50 17.14 -2.90
CA LEU A 41 -8.32 16.72 -2.16
C LEU A 41 -8.60 15.47 -1.32
N MET A 42 -9.71 15.45 -0.58
CA MET A 42 -10.10 14.29 0.23
C MET A 42 -10.39 13.06 -0.63
N PHE A 43 -11.04 13.24 -1.79
CA PHE A 43 -11.27 12.17 -2.75
C PHE A 43 -9.95 11.58 -3.30
N LEU A 44 -8.98 12.43 -3.64
CA LEU A 44 -7.66 12.02 -4.08
C LEU A 44 -6.92 11.25 -2.99
N LEU A 45 -6.89 11.78 -1.76
CA LEU A 45 -6.23 11.11 -0.62
C LEU A 45 -6.85 9.75 -0.32
N TYR A 46 -8.17 9.66 -0.37
CA TYR A 46 -8.87 8.39 -0.19
C TYR A 46 -8.54 7.39 -1.31
N SER A 47 -8.55 7.84 -2.57
CA SER A 47 -8.19 7.01 -3.72
C SER A 47 -6.74 6.52 -3.64
N LEU A 48 -5.83 7.39 -3.20
CA LEU A 48 -4.41 7.06 -3.02
C LEU A 48 -4.20 6.05 -1.89
N SER A 49 -4.95 6.19 -0.79
CA SER A 49 -4.97 5.22 0.31
C SER A 49 -5.51 3.86 -0.13
N LEU A 50 -6.60 3.84 -0.91
CA LEU A 50 -7.17 2.62 -1.51
C LEU A 50 -6.19 1.95 -2.47
N ALA A 51 -5.53 2.71 -3.34
CA ALA A 51 -4.52 2.19 -4.25
C ALA A 51 -3.34 1.58 -3.48
N GLY A 52 -2.85 2.27 -2.45
CA GLY A 52 -1.82 1.75 -1.56
C GLY A 52 -2.24 0.47 -0.83
N LEU A 53 -3.50 0.39 -0.36
CA LEU A 53 -4.07 -0.80 0.26
C LEU A 53 -4.09 -1.98 -0.71
N VAL A 54 -4.58 -1.78 -1.94
CA VAL A 54 -4.69 -2.85 -2.94
C VAL A 54 -3.29 -3.34 -3.34
N ILE A 55 -2.35 -2.44 -3.60
CA ILE A 55 -0.97 -2.81 -3.97
C ILE A 55 -0.27 -3.51 -2.79
N GLY A 56 -0.40 -2.99 -1.57
CA GLY A 56 0.19 -3.58 -0.38
C GLY A 56 -0.37 -4.97 -0.07
N LEU A 57 -1.69 -5.16 -0.19
CA LEU A 57 -2.34 -6.46 -0.04
C LEU A 57 -1.96 -7.42 -1.16
N HIS A 58 -1.82 -6.96 -2.40
CA HIS A 58 -1.37 -7.78 -3.52
C HIS A 58 0.04 -8.34 -3.27
N GLY A 59 0.99 -7.47 -2.88
CA GLY A 59 2.34 -7.87 -2.54
C GLY A 59 2.37 -8.82 -1.34
N LEU A 60 1.59 -8.54 -0.29
CA LEU A 60 1.50 -9.39 0.90
C LEU A 60 0.89 -10.76 0.59
N TYR A 61 -0.18 -10.80 -0.21
CA TYR A 61 -0.82 -12.05 -0.63
C TYR A 61 0.14 -12.93 -1.42
N THR A 62 0.85 -12.33 -2.38
CA THR A 62 1.85 -13.03 -3.20
C THR A 62 3.00 -13.55 -2.33
N PHE A 63 3.50 -12.74 -1.39
CA PHE A 63 4.53 -13.15 -0.45
C PHE A 63 4.10 -14.33 0.44
N ILE A 64 2.87 -14.30 0.96
CA ILE A 64 2.30 -15.40 1.77
C ILE A 64 2.14 -16.67 0.92
N LEU A 65 1.69 -16.53 -0.34
CA LEU A 65 1.52 -17.64 -1.26
C LEU A 65 2.86 -18.25 -1.68
N ALA A 66 3.88 -17.42 -1.94
CA ALA A 66 5.24 -17.85 -2.24
C ALA A 66 5.91 -18.54 -1.04
N LYS A 67 5.51 -18.18 0.18
CA LYS A 67 6.02 -18.78 1.42
C LYS A 67 5.20 -19.99 1.89
N ARG A 68 4.06 -20.31 1.27
CA ARG A 68 3.38 -21.58 1.55
C ARG A 68 4.31 -22.71 1.09
N PRO A 69 4.84 -23.54 2.00
CA PRO A 69 5.47 -24.77 1.58
C PRO A 69 4.40 -25.56 0.84
N SER A 70 4.72 -26.02 -0.36
CA SER A 70 3.94 -27.02 -1.06
C SER A 70 3.91 -28.28 -0.20
N ASN A 71 3.00 -28.34 0.77
CA ASN A 71 2.58 -29.57 1.42
C ASN A 71 1.54 -30.24 0.52
N GLU A 72 1.91 -30.46 -0.74
CA GLU A 72 1.27 -31.43 -1.61
C GLU A 72 2.39 -32.35 -2.11
N GLN A 73 2.38 -33.56 -1.53
CA GLN A 73 3.03 -34.76 -2.01
C GLN A 73 2.40 -35.19 -3.34
#